data_AF-A0A067EY99-F1
#
_entry.id   AF-A0A067EY99-F1
#
_cell.length_a   1.000
_cell.length_b   1.000
_cell.length_c   1.000
_cell.angle_alpha   90.00
_cell.angle_beta   90.00
_cell.angle_gamma   90.00
#
_symmetry.space_group_name_H-M   'P 1'
#
loop_
_entity.id
_entity.type
_entity.pdbx_description
1 polymer ?
#
loop_
_entity_poly.entity_id
_entity_poly.type
_entity_poly.pdbx_seq_one_letter_code
_entity_poly.pdbx_strand_id
1 'polypeptide(L)' 'ICLGNYTLEFPSLERVVVRQCPKMKIFSQGVVDTPKLNKVKLTEGEEGCWEGNLNDTIQKLFNEM' A
#
# COMPACT_ATOMS: atom_id res chain seq x y z
N ILE A 1 9.17 -15.05 20.27
CA ILE A 1 8.32 -14.06 19.56
C ILE A 1 9.18 -13.43 18.50
N CYS A 2 8.89 -13.65 17.22
CA CYS A 2 9.68 -13.06 16.14
C CYS A 2 9.29 -11.58 16.00
N LEU A 3 10.06 -10.69 16.63
CA LEU A 3 9.97 -9.23 16.54
C LEU A 3 10.77 -8.69 15.33
N GLY A 4 10.81 -9.46 14.24
CA GLY A 4 11.54 -9.04 13.05
C GLY A 4 10.71 -8.02 12.28
N ASN A 5 11.28 -6.85 11.99
CA ASN A 5 10.81 -6.02 10.89
C ASN A 5 11.09 -6.81 9.59
N TYR A 6 10.14 -7.64 9.19
CA TYR A 6 10.23 -8.40 7.96
C TYR A 6 10.01 -7.47 6.78
N THR A 7 10.91 -7.53 5.80
CA THR A 7 10.68 -6.91 4.51
C THR A 7 9.76 -7.81 3.71
N LEU A 8 8.61 -7.28 3.29
CA LEU A 8 7.73 -7.92 2.33
C LEU A 8 8.11 -7.43 0.94
N GLU A 9 8.65 -8.34 0.14
CA GLU A 9 9.11 -8.04 -1.21
C GLU A 9 8.07 -8.48 -2.24
N PHE A 10 7.72 -7.53 -3.12
CA PHE A 10 6.83 -7.78 -4.26
C PHE A 10 7.49 -7.25 -5.54
N PRO A 11 8.53 -7.94 -6.06
CA PRO A 11 9.37 -7.46 -7.17
C PRO A 11 8.62 -7.32 -8.51
N SER A 12 7.44 -7.92 -8.63
CA SER A 12 6.62 -7.93 -9.84
C SER A 12 5.24 -7.26 -9.65
N LEU A 13 4.95 -6.70 -8.48
CA LEU A 13 3.64 -6.10 -8.22
C LEU A 13 3.57 -4.71 -8.84
N GLU A 14 2.71 -4.56 -9.85
CA GLU A 14 2.53 -3.29 -10.57
C GLU A 14 1.30 -2.49 -10.11
N ARG A 15 0.30 -3.18 -9.54
CA ARG A 15 -0.99 -2.58 -9.16
C ARG A 15 -1.51 -3.16 -7.85
N VAL A 16 -2.01 -2.28 -6.99
CA VAL A 16 -2.76 -2.63 -5.78
C VAL A 16 -4.15 -2.00 -5.84
N VAL A 17 -5.17 -2.74 -5.42
CA VAL A 17 -6.54 -2.22 -5.24
C VAL A 17 -6.99 -2.52 -3.80
N VAL A 18 -7.29 -1.49 -3.03
CA VAL A 18 -7.72 -1.57 -1.63
C VAL A 18 -9.19 -1.19 -1.52
N ARG A 19 -10.08 -2.19 -1.54
CA ARG A 19 -11.53 -1.96 -1.54
C ARG A 19 -12.10 -1.92 -0.13
N GLN A 20 -12.94 -0.93 0.18
CA GLN A 20 -13.82 -0.89 1.34
C GLN A 20 -13.12 -1.10 2.70
N CYS A 21 -11.94 -0.51 2.89
CA CYS A 21 -11.15 -0.63 4.12
C CYS A 21 -10.97 0.71 4.86
N PRO A 22 -12.05 1.40 5.30
CA PRO A 22 -11.99 2.78 5.81
C PRO A 22 -11.18 2.96 7.11
N LYS A 23 -10.80 1.86 7.77
CA LYS A 23 -10.00 1.88 9.01
C LYS A 23 -8.55 1.43 8.79
N MET A 24 -8.16 1.15 7.55
CA MET A 24 -6.83 0.65 7.24
C MET A 24 -5.82 1.79 7.35
N LYS A 25 -4.88 1.64 8.28
CA LYS A 25 -3.83 2.65 8.53
C LYS A 25 -2.56 2.37 7.76
N ILE A 26 -2.18 1.11 7.58
CA ILE A 26 -0.97 0.70 6.87
C ILE A 26 -1.23 -0.65 6.19
N PHE A 27 -0.42 -1.01 5.21
CA PHE A 27 -0.45 -2.33 4.58
C PHE A 27 0.17 -3.39 5.49
N SER A 28 1.35 -3.13 6.04
CA SER A 28 2.06 -4.09 6.89
C SER A 28 2.94 -3.39 7.93
N GLN A 29 3.24 -4.10 9.03
CA GLN A 29 4.10 -3.65 10.13
C GLN A 29 5.61 -3.77 9.83
N GLY A 30 6.01 -3.75 8.56
CA GLY A 30 7.40 -3.88 8.12
C GLY A 30 7.67 -3.03 6.87
N VAL A 31 8.87 -3.18 6.32
CA VAL A 31 9.22 -2.54 5.04
C VAL A 31 8.50 -3.29 3.93
N VAL A 32 7.86 -2.56 3.02
CA VAL A 32 7.24 -3.14 1.83
C VAL A 32 8.06 -2.66 0.64
N ASP A 33 8.77 -3.59 0.01
CA ASP A 33 9.52 -3.30 -1.20
C ASP A 33 8.69 -3.69 -2.42
N THR A 34 8.32 -2.68 -3.21
CA THR A 34 7.47 -2.81 -4.38
C THR A 34 8.07 -2.01 -5.54
N PRO A 35 9.21 -2.44 -6.11
CA PRO A 35 10.02 -1.63 -7.03
C PRO A 35 9.30 -1.33 -8.35
N LYS A 36 8.29 -2.13 -8.72
CA LYS A 36 7.51 -1.96 -9.95
C LYS A 36 6.11 -1.38 -9.72
N LEU A 37 5.73 -1.13 -8.47
CA LEU A 37 4.41 -0.62 -8.17
C LEU A 37 4.32 0.82 -8.67
N ASN A 38 3.29 1.09 -9.46
CA ASN A 38 3.05 2.41 -10.04
C ASN A 38 1.60 2.88 -9.87
N LYS A 39 0.71 2.00 -9.40
CA LYS A 39 -0.72 2.27 -9.25
C LYS A 39 -1.27 1.66 -7.96
N VAL A 40 -1.83 2.50 -7.09
CA VAL A 40 -2.64 2.07 -5.94
C VAL A 40 -4.03 2.68 -6.13
N LYS A 41 -5.09 1.89 -5.97
CA LYS A 41 -6.48 2.34 -6.18
C LYS A 41 -7.36 1.98 -4.98
N LEU A 42 -8.33 2.82 -4.63
CA LEU A 42 -9.36 2.50 -3.64
C LEU A 42 -10.47 1.65 -4.25
N THR A 43 -10.90 1.99 -5.46
CA THR A 43 -11.89 1.23 -6.21
C THR A 43 -11.46 0.99 -7.65
N GLU A 44 -12.14 0.04 -8.30
CA GLU A 44 -11.87 -0.29 -9.69
C GLU A 44 -12.47 0.80 -10.58
N GLY A 45 -11.64 1.74 -11.01
CA GLY A 45 -12.07 2.87 -11.84
C GLY A 45 -11.44 4.20 -11.45
N GLU A 46 -10.96 4.33 -10.21
CA GLU A 46 -10.29 5.53 -9.74
C GLU A 46 -8.80 5.55 -10.10
N GLU A 47 -8.28 6.75 -10.33
CA GLU A 47 -6.85 7.00 -10.41
C GLU A 47 -6.37 7.33 -9.00
N GLY A 48 -5.60 6.42 -8.40
CA GLY A 48 -4.91 6.75 -7.15
C GLY A 48 -3.45 7.11 -7.41
N CYS A 49 -2.94 8.02 -6.59
CA CYS A 49 -1.55 8.45 -6.63
C CYS A 49 -0.65 7.40 -5.96
N TRP A 50 0.45 7.06 -6.61
CA TRP A 50 1.53 6.27 -6.01
C TRP A 50 2.64 7.20 -5.55
N GLU A 51 3.02 7.12 -4.28
CA GLU A 51 4.03 8.01 -3.68
C GLU A 51 5.36 7.30 -3.37
N GLY A 52 5.59 6.12 -3.94
CA GLY A 52 6.82 5.35 -3.75
C GLY A 52 6.81 4.42 -2.53
N ASN A 53 5.91 4.62 -1.57
CA ASN A 53 5.72 3.75 -0.41
C ASN A 53 4.25 3.36 -0.25
N LEU A 54 3.99 2.05 -0.10
CA LEU A 54 2.63 1.51 -0.01
C LEU A 54 1.95 1.81 1.32
N ASN A 55 2.68 1.80 2.43
CA ASN A 55 2.12 2.19 3.72
C ASN A 55 1.72 3.67 3.72
N ASP A 56 2.58 4.54 3.19
CA ASP A 56 2.32 5.99 3.16
C ASP A 56 1.17 6.32 2.19
N THR A 57 1.14 5.66 1.03
CA THR A 57 0.04 5.81 0.06
C THR A 57 -1.29 5.40 0.69
N ILE A 58 -1.34 4.28 1.42
CA ILE A 58 -2.56 3.85 2.14
C ILE A 58 -2.95 4.85 3.22
N GLN A 59 -1.98 5.34 4.02
CA GLN A 59 -2.27 6.37 5.03
C GLN A 59 -2.91 7.59 4.42
N LYS A 60 -2.36 8.11 3.33
CA LYS A 60 -2.91 9.30 2.66
C LYS A 60 -4.32 9.04 2.14
N LEU A 61 -4.53 7.92 1.46
CA LEU A 61 -5.83 7.56 0.89
C LEU A 61 -6.95 7.45 1.95
N PHE A 62 -6.63 7.03 3.17
CA PHE A 62 -7.63 6.86 4.24
C PHE A 62 -7.60 7.97 5.31
N ASN A 63 -6.59 8.84 5.33
CA ASN A 63 -6.54 10.03 6.20
C ASN A 63 -7.17 11.27 5.54
N GLU A 64 -7.25 11.32 4.21
CA GLU A 64 -7.94 12.38 3.45
C GLU A 64 -9.45 12.13 3.32
N MET A 65 -9.98 11.07 3.93
CA MET A 65 -11.39 10.64 3.88
C MET A 65 -12.17 10.96 5.13
#